data_AF-A0AAD6SZ18-F1
#
_entry.id   AF-A0AAD6SZ18-F1
#
_cell.length_a   1.000
_cell.length_b   1.000
_cell.length_c   1.000
_cell.angle_alpha   90.00
_cell.angle_beta   90.00
_cell.angle_gamma   90.00
#
_symmetry.space_group_name_H-M   'P 1'
#
loop_
_entity.id
_entity.type
_entity.pdbx_description
1 polymer ?
#
loop_
_entity_poly.entity_id
_entity_poly.type
_entity_poly.pdbx_seq_one_letter_code
_entity_poly.pdbx_strand_id
1 'polypeptide(L)'
;MTYMNLLYLSLLSQRVPVLPFFTPTHVKHASTIDFGEVFDIPRLSQAIGHPVLEWWQVKDRDSKVVDPMGCWSIWQAVSSQNKEPHFTSGPQRMHLDISYTVAPTWIKLLPGDEPHARFTSLMALTFPEMRKKSSARPQSPPFWSSSCRRTTRWCALTTCTGWRTPRCVLRRVPPCKESLILVQ
;
A
#
# COMPACT_ATOMS: atom_id res chain seq x y z
N MET A 1 18.78 -3.01 3.36
CA MET A 1 18.55 -3.27 1.91
C MET A 1 17.27 -2.61 1.38
N THR A 2 16.12 -2.66 2.08
CA THR A 2 14.83 -2.15 1.56
C THR A 2 14.84 -0.67 1.15
N TYR A 3 15.43 0.23 1.95
CA TYR A 3 15.49 1.66 1.63
C TYR A 3 16.26 1.97 0.34
N MET A 4 17.42 1.33 0.14
CA MET A 4 18.21 1.51 -1.08
C MET A 4 17.47 1.01 -2.31
N ASN A 5 16.73 -0.10 -2.19
CA ASN A 5 15.87 -0.60 -3.26
C ASN A 5 14.72 0.37 -3.58
N LEU A 6 14.12 1.01 -2.56
CA LEU A 6 13.07 2.01 -2.75
C LEU A 6 13.62 3.26 -3.45
N LEU A 7 14.76 3.78 -3.01
CA LEU A 7 15.44 4.91 -3.64
C LEU A 7 15.82 4.59 -5.09
N TYR A 8 16.40 3.42 -5.33
CA TYR A 8 16.77 3.03 -6.68
C TYR A 8 15.54 2.87 -7.59
N LEU A 9 14.45 2.30 -7.08
CA LEU A 9 13.20 2.19 -7.82
C LEU A 9 12.58 3.55 -8.12
N SER A 10 12.67 4.50 -7.19
CA SER A 10 12.12 5.84 -7.35
C SER A 10 12.87 6.61 -8.43
N LEU A 11 14.21 6.49 -8.48
CA LEU A 11 15.05 7.09 -9.53
C LEU A 11 14.71 6.51 -10.91
N LEU A 12 14.57 5.19 -11.03
CA LEU A 12 14.23 4.55 -12.32
C LEU A 12 12.81 4.86 -12.77
N SER A 13 11.86 5.00 -11.83
CA SER A 13 10.46 5.32 -12.14
C SER A 13 10.18 6.83 -12.22
N GLN A 14 11.20 7.67 -12.01
CA GLN A 14 11.11 9.13 -11.95
C GLN A 14 10.06 9.62 -10.95
N ARG A 15 10.03 9.01 -9.76
CA ARG A 15 9.09 9.34 -8.68
C ARG A 15 9.83 9.79 -7.45
N VAL A 16 9.20 10.71 -6.71
CA VAL A 16 9.69 11.14 -5.41
C VAL A 16 9.55 9.99 -4.40
N PRO A 17 10.66 9.44 -3.84
CA PRO A 17 10.59 8.44 -2.80
C PRO A 17 10.08 9.06 -1.50
N VAL A 18 9.13 8.37 -0.86
CA VAL A 18 8.71 8.66 0.51
C VAL A 18 9.28 7.57 1.41
N LEU A 19 10.24 7.94 2.26
CA LEU A 19 10.96 7.02 3.13
C LEU A 19 10.19 6.82 4.45
N PRO A 20 9.89 5.57 4.83
CA PRO A 20 9.28 5.29 6.13
C PRO A 20 10.30 5.39 7.27
N PHE A 21 9.83 5.54 8.50
CA PHE A 21 10.67 5.39 9.69
C PHE A 21 11.14 3.93 9.88
N PHE A 22 12.23 3.75 10.61
CA PHE A 22 12.71 2.44 11.02
C PHE A 22 11.75 1.82 12.04
N THR A 23 11.27 0.62 11.74
CA THR A 23 10.38 -0.14 12.64
C THR A 23 11.18 -1.16 13.45
N PRO A 24 11.26 -1.03 14.78
CA PRO A 24 11.97 -1.99 15.61
C PRO A 24 11.18 -3.32 15.67
N THR A 25 11.81 -4.41 15.24
CA THR A 25 11.21 -5.76 15.25
C THR A 25 11.75 -6.64 16.37
N HIS A 26 12.98 -6.41 16.84
CA HIS A 26 13.65 -7.24 17.85
C HIS A 26 13.78 -6.58 19.22
N VAL A 27 13.44 -5.29 19.33
CA VAL A 27 13.46 -4.54 20.60
C VAL A 27 12.02 -4.23 20.99
N LYS A 28 11.58 -4.75 22.13
CA LYS A 28 10.24 -4.50 22.67
C LYS A 28 10.13 -3.05 23.14
N HIS A 29 8.99 -2.41 22.88
CA HIS A 29 8.64 -1.05 23.31
C HIS A 29 9.58 0.08 22.83
N ALA A 30 10.41 -0.17 21.81
CA ALA A 30 11.17 0.90 21.18
C ALA A 30 10.27 1.81 20.32
N SER A 31 10.56 3.10 20.35
CA SER A 31 10.00 4.08 19.42
C SER A 31 10.52 3.83 18.00
N THR A 32 9.80 4.36 17.02
CA THR A 32 10.28 4.44 15.64
C THR A 32 11.32 5.53 15.53
N ILE A 33 12.32 5.33 14.66
CA ILE A 33 13.38 6.31 14.39
C ILE A 33 13.17 6.81 12.97
N ASP A 34 13.14 8.13 12.77
CA ASP A 34 12.98 8.68 11.43
C ASP A 34 14.21 8.41 10.56
N PHE A 35 14.04 8.43 9.24
CA PHE A 35 15.16 8.18 8.34
C PHE A 35 16.20 9.31 8.46
N GLY A 36 15.70 10.55 8.59
CA GLY A 36 16.48 11.78 8.75
C GLY A 36 17.30 11.86 10.04
N GLU A 37 16.92 11.10 11.08
CA GLU A 37 17.71 11.03 12.32
C GLU A 37 19.02 10.23 12.13
N VAL A 38 19.05 9.33 11.15
CA VAL A 38 20.21 8.47 10.86
C VAL A 38 20.98 8.98 9.65
N PHE A 39 20.30 9.54 8.66
CA PHE A 39 20.87 9.95 7.37
C PHE A 39 20.54 11.41 7.06
N ASP A 40 21.52 12.15 6.56
CA ASP A 40 21.34 13.52 6.08
C ASP A 40 20.57 13.54 4.75
N ILE A 41 19.25 13.79 4.84
CA ILE A 41 18.34 13.81 3.69
C ILE A 41 18.62 14.99 2.74
N PRO A 42 18.81 16.24 3.21
CA PRO A 42 19.19 17.34 2.32
C PRO A 42 20.42 17.02 1.48
N ARG A 43 21.48 16.48 2.10
CA ARG A 43 22.68 16.08 1.38
C ARG A 43 22.42 14.93 0.40
N LEU A 44 21.65 13.92 0.81
CA LEU A 44 21.27 12.81 -0.06
C LEU A 44 20.52 13.32 -1.30
N SER A 45 19.50 14.16 -1.09
CA SER A 45 18.67 14.71 -2.15
C SER A 45 19.50 15.55 -3.13
N GLN A 46 20.42 16.37 -2.62
CA GLN A 46 21.35 17.13 -3.45
C GLN A 46 22.29 16.21 -4.25
N ALA A 47 22.84 15.17 -3.63
CA ALA A 47 23.79 14.27 -4.27
C ALA A 47 23.16 13.44 -5.40
N ILE A 48 21.90 13.01 -5.24
CA ILE A 48 21.18 12.24 -6.27
C ILE A 48 20.43 13.13 -7.28
N GLY A 49 20.35 14.44 -7.03
CA GLY A 49 19.61 15.38 -7.87
C GLY A 49 18.10 15.13 -7.92
N HIS A 50 17.53 14.53 -6.86
CA HIS A 50 16.12 14.16 -6.79
C HIS A 50 15.57 14.44 -5.39
N PRO A 51 14.37 15.05 -5.25
CA PRO A 51 13.75 15.25 -3.95
C PRO A 51 13.55 13.91 -3.24
N VAL A 52 13.76 13.89 -1.93
CA VAL A 52 13.50 12.74 -1.06
C VAL A 52 12.64 13.22 0.09
N LEU A 53 11.50 12.55 0.30
CA LEU A 53 10.58 12.88 1.38
C LEU A 53 10.59 11.79 2.45
N GLU A 54 10.22 12.17 3.66
CA GLU A 54 9.93 11.24 4.75
C GLU A 54 8.42 11.09 4.96
N TRP A 55 8.01 9.97 5.55
CA TRP A 55 6.60 9.69 5.79
C TRP A 55 5.88 10.79 6.59
N TRP A 56 6.55 11.35 7.60
CA TRP A 56 5.99 12.41 8.44
C TRP A 56 5.73 13.71 7.68
N GLN A 57 6.40 13.93 6.54
CA GLN A 57 6.20 15.10 5.69
C GLN A 57 4.95 14.96 4.81
N VAL A 58 4.45 13.74 4.59
CA VAL A 58 3.26 13.47 3.77
C VAL A 58 2.04 13.08 4.60
N LYS A 59 2.25 12.63 5.84
CA LYS A 59 1.17 12.24 6.75
C LYS A 59 1.51 12.60 8.19
N ASP A 60 0.56 13.26 8.84
CA ASP A 60 0.61 13.54 10.27
C ASP A 60 0.65 12.24 11.08
N ARG A 61 1.58 12.14 12.03
CA ARG A 61 1.80 10.97 12.88
C ARG A 61 0.65 10.72 13.83
N ASP A 62 0.00 11.79 14.27
CA ASP A 62 -1.13 11.71 15.20
C ASP A 62 -2.47 11.55 14.48
N SER A 63 -2.43 11.46 13.15
CA SER A 63 -3.61 11.22 12.33
C SER A 63 -4.23 9.87 12.65
N LYS A 64 -5.49 9.89 13.05
CA LYS A 64 -6.30 8.69 13.24
C LYS A 64 -6.88 8.14 11.94
N VAL A 65 -6.65 8.83 10.81
CA VAL A 65 -7.17 8.43 9.51
C VAL A 65 -6.33 7.29 8.96
N VAL A 66 -6.99 6.17 8.68
CA VAL A 66 -6.37 5.00 8.04
C VAL A 66 -6.57 5.10 6.54
N ASP A 67 -5.46 5.12 5.79
CA ASP A 67 -5.50 5.24 4.33
C ASP A 67 -5.46 3.87 3.67
N PRO A 68 -6.39 3.56 2.74
CA PRO A 68 -6.32 2.33 1.97
C PRO A 68 -5.17 2.41 0.95
N MET A 69 -4.38 1.34 0.85
CA MET A 69 -3.29 1.25 -0.11
C MET A 69 -3.23 -0.15 -0.74
N GLY A 70 -3.11 -0.20 -2.07
CA GLY A 70 -2.90 -1.45 -2.80
C GLY A 70 -1.42 -1.79 -2.94
N CYS A 71 -1.00 -2.96 -2.46
CA CYS A 71 0.38 -3.43 -2.53
C CYS A 71 0.51 -4.78 -3.25
N TRP A 72 1.66 -4.99 -3.89
CA TRP A 72 2.04 -6.28 -4.45
C TRP A 72 2.65 -7.18 -3.38
N SER A 73 2.13 -8.38 -3.21
CA SER A 73 2.72 -9.41 -2.37
C SER A 73 3.81 -10.15 -3.14
N ILE A 74 5.05 -9.66 -3.04
CA ILE A 74 6.22 -10.29 -3.66
C ILE A 74 6.50 -11.63 -3.00
N TRP A 75 6.39 -11.70 -1.66
CA TRP A 75 6.67 -12.89 -0.86
C TRP A 75 5.84 -14.10 -1.31
N GLN A 76 4.54 -13.92 -1.50
CA GLN A 76 3.66 -14.98 -2.00
C GLN A 76 4.04 -15.47 -3.40
N ALA A 77 4.49 -14.55 -4.26
CA ALA A 77 4.82 -14.88 -5.64
C ALA A 77 6.14 -15.64 -5.76
N VAL A 78 7.12 -15.35 -4.89
CA VAL A 78 8.43 -15.98 -4.94
C VAL A 78 8.56 -17.19 -4.02
N SER A 79 7.78 -17.28 -2.94
CA SER A 79 7.86 -18.39 -1.98
C SER A 79 7.10 -19.62 -2.48
N SER A 80 7.74 -20.79 -2.43
CA SER A 80 7.04 -22.05 -2.71
C SER A 80 6.10 -22.45 -1.57
N GLN A 81 6.51 -22.16 -0.32
CA GLN A 81 5.85 -22.61 0.90
C GLN A 81 4.83 -21.59 1.45
N ASN A 82 5.16 -20.30 1.42
CA ASN A 82 4.32 -19.26 2.01
C ASN A 82 3.33 -18.69 0.98
N LYS A 83 2.03 -18.89 1.23
CA LYS A 83 0.94 -18.37 0.37
C LYS A 83 0.25 -17.13 0.95
N GLU A 84 0.80 -16.56 2.00
CA GLU A 84 0.30 -15.34 2.65
C GLU A 84 1.27 -14.16 2.49
N PRO A 85 0.78 -12.90 2.56
CA PRO A 85 1.66 -11.75 2.51
C PRO A 85 2.60 -11.75 3.71
N HIS A 86 3.84 -11.29 3.51
CA HIS A 86 4.77 -11.22 4.62
C HIS A 86 4.28 -10.19 5.66
N PHE A 87 4.10 -10.65 6.90
CA PHE A 87 3.64 -9.79 7.98
C PHE A 87 4.71 -8.77 8.38
N THR A 88 4.27 -7.55 8.67
CA THR A 88 5.08 -6.49 9.30
C THR A 88 4.14 -5.56 10.06
N SER A 89 4.62 -4.98 11.16
CA SER A 89 3.87 -3.95 11.91
C SER A 89 3.97 -2.54 11.30
N GLY A 90 4.79 -2.38 10.25
CA GLY A 90 5.03 -1.08 9.61
C GLY A 90 3.75 -0.39 9.14
N PRO A 91 2.88 -1.05 8.36
CA PRO A 91 1.62 -0.46 7.90
C PRO A 91 0.72 0.04 9.03
N GLN A 92 0.61 -0.71 10.12
CA GLN A 92 -0.21 -0.34 11.29
C GLN A 92 0.34 0.92 11.95
N ARG A 93 1.67 1.04 12.09
CA ARG A 93 2.32 2.24 12.64
C ARG A 93 2.19 3.46 11.73
N MET A 94 2.03 3.26 10.42
CA MET A 94 1.82 4.32 9.44
C MET A 94 0.33 4.63 9.18
N HIS A 95 -0.58 3.97 9.91
CA HIS A 95 -2.02 4.06 9.69
C HIS A 95 -2.42 3.75 8.24
N LEU A 96 -1.94 2.62 7.71
CA LEU A 96 -2.25 2.14 6.36
C LEU A 96 -3.05 0.85 6.39
N ASP A 97 -4.15 0.81 5.64
CA ASP A 97 -4.92 -0.41 5.36
C ASP A 97 -4.45 -1.00 4.03
N ILE A 98 -3.63 -2.05 4.11
CA ILE A 98 -2.99 -2.65 2.93
C ILE A 98 -3.86 -3.75 2.34
N SER A 99 -4.29 -3.55 1.11
CA SER A 99 -4.84 -4.62 0.27
C SER A 99 -3.74 -5.26 -0.57
N TYR A 100 -3.52 -6.56 -0.38
CA TYR A 100 -2.47 -7.28 -1.09
C TYR A 100 -3.00 -7.94 -2.36
N THR A 101 -2.31 -7.72 -3.47
CA THR A 101 -2.49 -8.50 -4.70
C THR A 101 -1.26 -9.37 -4.90
N VAL A 102 -1.44 -10.65 -5.20
CA VAL A 102 -0.33 -11.55 -5.49
C VAL A 102 0.41 -11.04 -6.71
N ALA A 103 1.72 -10.85 -6.58
CA ALA A 103 2.51 -10.42 -7.72
C ALA A 103 2.63 -11.56 -8.75
N PRO A 104 2.77 -11.26 -10.05
CA PRO A 104 2.89 -12.30 -11.06
C PRO A 104 4.12 -13.19 -10.86
N THR A 105 4.02 -14.47 -11.22
CA THR A 105 5.10 -15.46 -11.02
C THR A 105 6.36 -15.18 -11.84
N TRP A 106 6.25 -14.44 -12.96
CA TRP A 106 7.39 -14.07 -13.80
C TRP A 106 8.38 -13.11 -13.13
N ILE A 107 8.04 -12.55 -11.97
CA ILE A 107 8.99 -11.73 -11.20
C ILE A 107 10.06 -12.58 -10.50
N LYS A 108 9.85 -13.90 -10.35
CA LYS A 108 10.78 -14.77 -9.64
C LYS A 108 12.09 -14.89 -10.42
N LEU A 109 13.23 -14.73 -9.74
CA LEU A 109 14.54 -14.69 -10.38
C LEU A 109 14.98 -16.07 -10.87
N LEU A 110 14.95 -17.05 -9.96
CA LEU A 110 15.38 -18.43 -10.21
C LEU A 110 14.21 -19.40 -10.00
N PRO A 111 14.11 -20.47 -10.80
CA PRO A 111 13.26 -21.60 -10.45
C PRO A 111 13.79 -22.27 -9.17
N GLY A 112 12.90 -22.83 -8.34
CA GLY A 112 13.27 -23.50 -7.09
C GLY A 112 12.61 -22.88 -5.85
N ASP A 113 13.14 -23.14 -4.64
CA ASP A 113 12.56 -22.65 -3.38
C ASP A 113 13.12 -21.29 -2.94
N GLU A 114 14.13 -20.76 -3.61
CA GLU A 114 14.74 -19.49 -3.22
C GLU A 114 13.81 -18.29 -3.48
N PRO A 115 13.49 -17.47 -2.46
CA PRO A 115 12.52 -16.38 -2.56
C PRO A 115 13.16 -15.09 -3.12
N HIS A 116 13.77 -15.17 -4.30
CA HIS A 116 14.38 -14.01 -4.97
C HIS A 116 13.50 -13.48 -6.09
N ALA A 117 13.32 -12.15 -6.13
CA ALA A 117 12.62 -11.44 -7.20
C ALA A 117 13.61 -10.67 -8.08
N ARG A 118 13.33 -10.57 -9.38
CA ARG A 118 14.07 -9.73 -10.33
C ARG A 118 13.66 -8.28 -10.13
N PHE A 119 14.63 -7.41 -9.85
CA PHE A 119 14.35 -5.99 -9.59
C PHE A 119 13.71 -5.28 -10.79
N THR A 120 14.20 -5.54 -12.01
CA THR A 120 13.64 -4.99 -13.26
C THR A 120 12.20 -5.44 -13.50
N SER A 121 11.86 -6.67 -13.12
CA SER A 121 10.50 -7.19 -13.18
C SER A 121 9.57 -6.48 -12.20
N LEU A 122 10.04 -6.16 -10.99
CA LEU A 122 9.28 -5.35 -10.03
C LEU A 122 9.07 -3.92 -10.53
N MET A 123 10.09 -3.33 -11.16
CA MET A 123 10.01 -2.01 -11.77
C MET A 123 8.89 -1.95 -12.83
N ALA A 124 8.74 -2.99 -13.66
CA ALA A 124 7.66 -3.07 -14.63
C ALA A 124 6.27 -2.90 -13.99
N LEU A 125 6.05 -3.43 -12.78
CA LEU A 125 4.77 -3.33 -12.06
C LEU A 125 4.43 -1.90 -11.57
N THR A 126 5.39 -0.97 -11.59
CA THR A 126 5.13 0.44 -11.24
C THR A 126 4.50 1.22 -12.39
N PHE A 127 4.61 0.72 -13.62
CA PHE A 127 4.06 1.37 -14.81
C PHE A 127 2.58 0.99 -15.00
N PRO A 128 1.71 1.93 -15.41
CA PRO A 128 0.27 1.71 -15.50
C PRO A 128 -0.12 0.54 -16.42
N GLU A 129 0.57 0.38 -17.55
CA GLU A 129 0.27 -0.66 -18.54
C GLU A 129 0.45 -2.06 -17.96
N MET A 130 1.62 -2.32 -17.38
CA MET A 130 1.96 -3.61 -16.78
C MET A 130 1.17 -3.88 -15.51
N ARG A 131 0.88 -2.83 -14.71
CA ARG A 131 -0.03 -2.92 -13.58
C ARG A 131 -1.41 -3.39 -14.03
N LYS A 132 -2.01 -2.74 -15.03
CA LYS A 132 -3.34 -3.09 -15.56
C LYS A 132 -3.39 -4.53 -16.08
N LYS A 133 -2.34 -4.98 -16.78
CA LYS A 133 -2.23 -6.36 -17.29
C LYS A 133 -2.10 -7.40 -16.17
N SER A 134 -1.47 -7.03 -15.07
CA SER A 134 -1.14 -7.94 -13.96
C SER A 134 -2.16 -7.93 -12.82
N SER A 135 -3.04 -6.92 -12.77
CA SER A 135 -4.06 -6.77 -11.74
C SER A 135 -5.15 -7.84 -11.85
N ALA A 136 -4.92 -9.00 -11.25
CA ALA A 136 -5.99 -9.87 -10.75
C ALA A 136 -6.66 -9.23 -9.51
N ARG A 137 -7.86 -9.67 -9.13
CA ARG A 137 -8.61 -9.09 -7.99
C ARG A 137 -7.75 -9.11 -6.69
N PRO A 138 -7.71 -7.99 -5.92
CA PRO A 138 -6.98 -7.95 -4.65
C PRO A 138 -7.50 -8.99 -3.65
N GLN A 139 -6.60 -9.60 -2.88
CA GLN A 139 -6.96 -10.40 -1.72
C GLN A 139 -7.17 -9.48 -0.52
N SER A 140 -8.20 -9.75 0.28
CA SER A 140 -8.43 -9.04 1.53
C SER A 140 -7.28 -9.30 2.51
N PRO A 141 -6.84 -8.30 3.30
CA PRO A 141 -5.77 -8.47 4.27
C PRO A 141 -6.10 -9.60 5.27
N PRO A 142 -5.10 -10.40 5.73
CA PRO A 142 -5.36 -11.55 6.59
C PRO A 142 -5.90 -11.24 7.98
N PHE A 143 -5.92 -9.99 8.44
CA PHE A 143 -6.39 -9.69 9.80
C PHE A 143 -6.81 -8.23 9.97
N TRP A 144 -8.04 -7.90 9.52
CA TRP A 144 -8.82 -6.81 10.10
C TRP A 144 -10.28 -7.28 10.20
N SER A 145 -10.76 -7.37 11.44
CA SER A 145 -12.13 -7.75 11.76
C SER A 145 -13.11 -6.75 11.16
N SER A 146 -13.80 -7.19 10.10
CA SER A 146 -15.24 -7.03 9.90
C SER A 146 -15.89 -5.71 10.33
N SER A 147 -15.63 -4.62 9.62
CA SER A 147 -16.58 -3.49 9.56
C SER A 147 -16.99 -3.14 8.13
N CYS A 148 -16.22 -3.50 7.10
CA CYS A 148 -16.73 -3.55 5.73
C CYS A 148 -17.32 -4.93 5.45
N ARG A 149 -18.33 -5.31 6.22
CA ARG A 149 -19.21 -6.40 5.80
C ARG A 149 -19.86 -5.88 4.52
N ARG A 150 -19.71 -6.61 3.42
CA ARG A 150 -20.68 -6.59 2.32
C ARG A 150 -22.04 -6.92 2.91
N THR A 151 -22.72 -5.94 3.48
CA THR A 151 -24.16 -5.97 3.58
C THR A 151 -24.67 -5.51 2.23
N THR A 152 -24.81 -6.47 1.32
CA THR A 152 -25.95 -6.52 0.41
C THR A 152 -27.25 -6.75 1.20
N ARG A 153 -27.36 -6.17 2.41
CA ARG A 153 -28.64 -5.92 3.04
C ARG A 153 -29.11 -4.62 2.45
N TRP A 154 -30.08 -4.75 1.56
CA TRP A 154 -31.17 -3.81 1.48
C TRP A 154 -31.45 -3.23 2.87
N CYS A 155 -30.97 -2.02 3.14
CA CYS A 155 -31.53 -1.20 4.18
C CYS A 155 -32.91 -0.76 3.67
N ALA A 156 -33.90 -1.63 3.82
CA ALA A 156 -35.27 -1.19 3.94
C ALA A 156 -35.38 -0.46 5.29
N LEU A 157 -34.98 0.81 5.32
CA LEU A 157 -35.45 1.74 6.34
C LEU A 157 -36.86 2.15 5.92
N THR A 158 -37.83 1.30 6.23
CA THR A 158 -39.24 1.69 6.31
C THR A 158 -39.42 2.54 7.56
N THR A 159 -39.25 3.84 7.41
CA THR A 159 -40.02 4.81 8.20
C THR A 159 -40.78 5.69 7.21
N CYS A 160 -41.94 5.19 6.80
CA CYS A 160 -42.97 6.00 6.15
C CYS A 160 -43.71 6.75 7.26
N THR A 161 -43.37 8.01 7.47
CA THR A 161 -44.24 8.96 8.17
C THR A 161 -44.51 10.13 7.23
N GLY A 162 -45.78 10.29 6.83
CA GLY A 162 -46.25 11.45 6.09
C GLY A 162 -46.96 11.09 4.78
N TRP A 163 -48.28 11.19 4.78
CA TRP A 163 -49.12 11.13 3.59
C TRP A 163 -48.88 12.36 2.69
N ARG A 164 -48.17 12.16 1.57
CA ARG A 164 -48.41 12.73 0.21
C ARG A 164 -47.19 12.44 -0.67
N THR A 165 -47.35 11.47 -1.57
CA THR A 165 -46.54 11.15 -2.77
C THR A 165 -45.00 11.21 -2.66
N PRO A 166 -44.29 10.07 -2.60
CA PRO A 166 -42.84 10.05 -2.77
C PRO A 166 -42.44 10.02 -4.25
N ARG A 167 -41.75 11.06 -4.74
CA ARG A 167 -40.87 10.94 -5.91
C ARG A 167 -39.54 10.33 -5.45
N CYS A 168 -39.29 9.08 -5.82
CA CYS A 168 -37.96 8.46 -5.66
C CYS A 168 -37.00 9.08 -6.68
N VAL A 169 -36.07 9.93 -6.22
CA VAL A 169 -34.92 10.35 -7.02
C VAL A 169 -33.79 9.38 -6.76
N LEU A 170 -33.50 8.50 -7.72
CA LEU A 170 -32.31 7.66 -7.76
C LEU A 170 -31.06 8.54 -7.85
N ARG A 171 -30.41 8.83 -6.72
CA ARG A 171 -29.04 9.34 -6.74
C ARG A 171 -28.08 8.17 -6.98
N ARG A 172 -27.46 8.14 -8.15
CA ARG A 172 -26.28 7.29 -8.40
C ARG A 172 -25.17 7.74 -7.44
N VAL A 173 -24.79 6.87 -6.52
CA VAL A 173 -23.55 7.00 -5.76
C VAL A 173 -22.41 6.62 -6.72
N PRO A 174 -21.39 7.48 -6.93
CA PRO A 174 -20.28 7.13 -7.80
C PRO A 174 -19.46 5.98 -7.20
N PRO A 175 -18.83 5.13 -8.03
CA PRO A 175 -17.98 4.05 -7.54
C PRO A 175 -16.80 4.62 -6.74
N CYS A 176 -16.38 3.87 -5.72
CA CYS A 176 -15.23 4.16 -4.87
C CYS A 176 -14.02 4.52 -5.76
N LYS A 177 -13.58 5.78 -5.69
CA LYS A 177 -12.33 6.21 -6.32
C LYS A 177 -11.19 5.50 -5.59
N GLU A 178 -10.39 4.74 -6.36
CA GLU A 178 -9.06 4.33 -5.96
C GLU A 178 -8.21 5.58 -5.78
N SER A 179 -8.12 6.09 -4.56
CA SER A 179 -7.12 7.09 -4.21
C SER A 179 -5.79 6.36 -4.01
N LEU A 180 -5.02 6.18 -5.08
CA LEU A 180 -3.58 6.03 -4.94
C LEU A 180 -3.03 7.39 -4.50
N ILE A 181 -2.36 7.44 -3.35
CA ILE A 181 -1.39 8.51 -3.09
C ILE A 181 -0.19 8.22 -4.00
N LEU A 182 -0.36 8.57 -5.26
CA LEU A 182 0.69 8.97 -6.17
C LEU A 182 0.66 10.49 -6.10
N VAL A 183 1.59 11.08 -5.35
CA VAL A 183 1.88 12.50 -5.51
C VAL A 183 2.48 12.61 -6.91
N GLN A 184 1.67 13.05 -7.87
CA GLN A 184 2.11 13.57 -9.16
C GLN A 184 2.56 15.01 -8.97
#